data_AF-A0A3M1J928-F1
#
_entry.id   AF-A0A3M1J928-F1
#
_cell.length_a   1.000
_cell.length_b   1.000
_cell.length_c   1.000
_cell.angle_alpha   90.00
_cell.angle_beta   90.00
_cell.angle_gamma   90.00
#
_symmetry.space_group_name_H-M   'P 1'
#
loop_
_entity.id
_entity.type
_entity.pdbx_description
1 polymer ?
#
loop_
_entity_poly.entity_id
_entity_poly.type
_entity_poly.pdbx_seq_one_letter_code
_entity_poly.pdbx_strand_id
1 'polypeptide(L)'
;MALGLVAALILIVLAVGLIQTYVIEPGKPVVIVNGHEISIAEYQDQVRYERFVLDDQLQQVTTELNNLPPAGENDQLNQFLRSQYQQFAQQVLQQRGNVNRQAVDDIIRDILVEEEAARRGITVSEDEITQAVNRFLAGRQGGYTAGAVQETSTAAAEASATAALWTPTPTLTPSPTLTATNQLTPTATPANTPVPPPT
;
A
#
# COMPACT_ATOMS: atom_id res chain seq x y z
N MET A 1 60.27 19.21 21.46
CA MET A 1 60.34 18.08 20.51
C MET A 1 59.40 16.93 20.90
N ALA A 2 59.46 16.39 22.13
CA ALA A 2 58.63 15.24 22.52
C ALA A 2 57.10 15.47 22.43
N LEU A 3 56.61 16.66 22.82
CA LEU A 3 55.18 16.96 22.83
C LEU A 3 54.54 16.96 21.42
N GLY A 4 55.27 17.47 20.41
CA GLY A 4 54.78 17.51 19.03
C GLY A 4 54.71 16.12 18.40
N LEU A 5 55.64 15.24 18.77
CA LEU A 5 55.66 13.85 18.30
C LEU A 5 54.48 13.07 18.88
N VAL A 6 54.18 13.26 20.17
CA VAL A 6 53.00 12.69 20.83
C VAL A 6 51.70 13.20 20.22
N ALA A 7 51.59 14.52 19.97
CA ALA A 7 50.40 15.10 19.33
C ALA A 7 50.19 14.58 17.91
N ALA A 8 51.26 14.43 17.12
CA ALA A 8 51.19 13.85 15.77
C ALA A 8 50.76 12.37 15.81
N LEU A 9 51.26 11.60 16.76
CA LEU A 9 50.86 10.20 16.96
C LEU A 9 49.37 10.07 17.28
N ILE A 10 48.84 10.93 18.15
CA ILE A 10 47.42 10.96 18.50
C ILE A 10 46.56 11.27 17.26
N LEU A 11 46.96 12.26 16.45
CA LEU A 11 46.25 12.60 15.21
C LEU A 11 46.24 11.46 14.19
N ILE A 12 47.35 10.72 14.06
CA ILE A 12 47.43 9.55 13.17
C ILE A 12 46.48 8.45 13.64
N VAL A 13 46.49 8.13 14.95
CA VAL A 13 45.59 7.10 15.50
C VAL A 13 44.13 7.50 15.31
N LEU A 14 43.77 8.77 15.53
CA LEU A 14 42.42 9.27 15.27
C LEU A 14 42.05 9.20 13.79
N ALA A 15 42.94 9.62 12.88
CA ALA A 15 42.68 9.56 11.46
C ALA A 15 42.47 8.12 10.96
N VAL A 16 43.30 7.19 11.42
CA VAL A 16 43.17 5.76 11.09
C VAL A 16 41.87 5.19 11.66
N GLY A 17 41.52 5.52 12.91
CA GLY A 17 40.25 5.11 13.52
C GLY A 17 39.04 5.62 12.73
N LEU A 18 39.05 6.90 12.35
CA LEU A 18 37.98 7.50 11.54
C LEU A 18 37.86 6.82 10.17
N ILE A 19 38.97 6.59 9.46
CA ILE A 19 38.94 5.91 8.16
C ILE A 19 38.42 4.47 8.31
N GLN A 20 38.84 3.76 9.35
CA GLN A 20 38.43 2.38 9.56
C GLN A 20 36.93 2.27 9.87
N THR A 21 36.41 3.12 10.76
CA THR A 21 34.98 3.11 11.13
C THR A 21 34.07 3.67 10.04
N TYR A 22 34.48 4.74 9.33
CA TYR A 22 33.60 5.42 8.36
C TYR A 22 33.76 4.95 6.91
N VAL A 23 34.85 4.27 6.55
CA VAL A 23 35.12 3.88 5.15
C VAL A 23 35.19 2.36 5.00
N ILE A 24 35.90 1.66 5.90
CA ILE A 24 36.18 0.23 5.74
C ILE A 24 35.06 -0.63 6.31
N GLU A 25 34.59 -0.31 7.51
CA GLU A 25 33.54 -1.08 8.19
C GLU A 25 32.17 -1.07 7.47
N PRO A 26 31.66 0.05 6.92
CA PRO A 26 30.37 0.06 6.20
C PRO A 26 30.39 -0.69 4.86
N GLY A 27 31.56 -0.91 4.26
CA GLY A 27 31.70 -1.62 2.99
C GLY A 27 31.76 -3.13 3.09
N LYS A 28 31.74 -3.72 4.30
CA LYS A 28 31.76 -5.18 4.46
C LYS A 28 30.40 -5.78 4.07
N PRO A 29 30.37 -6.94 3.38
CA PRO A 29 29.12 -7.56 2.97
C PRO A 29 28.39 -8.19 4.16
N VAL A 30 27.09 -7.96 4.26
CA VAL A 30 26.19 -8.61 5.25
C VAL A 30 25.65 -9.93 4.70
N VAL A 31 25.31 -9.95 3.41
CA VAL A 31 24.72 -11.09 2.69
C VAL A 31 25.17 -11.06 1.23
N ILE A 32 25.28 -12.23 0.60
CA ILE A 32 25.54 -12.38 -0.84
C ILE A 32 24.31 -13.06 -1.47
N VAL A 33 23.73 -12.44 -2.50
CA VAL A 33 22.56 -12.95 -3.24
C VAL A 33 22.95 -13.11 -4.70
N ASN A 34 22.98 -14.33 -5.24
CA ASN A 34 23.37 -14.61 -6.64
C ASN A 34 24.70 -13.98 -7.12
N GLY A 35 25.61 -13.63 -6.19
CA GLY A 35 26.88 -12.97 -6.50
C GLY A 35 26.86 -11.44 -6.32
N HIS A 36 25.70 -10.84 -6.01
CA HIS A 36 25.58 -9.46 -5.56
C HIS A 36 25.85 -9.37 -4.04
N GLU A 37 26.87 -8.59 -3.67
CA GLU A 37 27.24 -8.33 -2.28
C GLU A 37 26.44 -7.15 -1.73
N ILE A 38 25.64 -7.38 -0.68
CA ILE A 38 24.89 -6.32 0.00
C ILE A 38 25.77 -5.74 1.11
N SER A 39 26.08 -4.44 1.01
CA SER A 39 26.91 -3.76 2.00
C SER A 39 26.17 -3.47 3.31
N ILE A 40 26.91 -3.32 4.42
CA ILE A 40 26.33 -2.87 5.70
C ILE A 40 25.65 -1.51 5.56
N ALA A 41 26.21 -0.60 4.75
CA ALA A 41 25.64 0.73 4.53
C ALA A 41 24.23 0.64 3.92
N GLU A 42 24.07 -0.16 2.87
CA GLU A 42 22.80 -0.35 2.18
C GLU A 42 21.72 -0.96 3.08
N TYR A 43 22.09 -1.97 3.86
CA TYR A 43 21.21 -2.53 4.89
C TYR A 43 20.78 -1.49 5.93
N GLN A 44 21.73 -0.68 6.42
CA GLN A 44 21.42 0.36 7.41
C GLN A 44 20.50 1.45 6.84
N ASP A 45 20.69 1.83 5.58
CA ASP A 45 19.88 2.85 4.93
C ASP A 45 18.45 2.36 4.70
N GLN A 46 18.26 1.10 4.29
CA GLN A 46 16.94 0.47 4.20
C GLN A 46 16.23 0.46 5.56
N VAL A 47 16.91 -0.01 6.62
CA VAL A 47 16.36 -0.02 7.98
C VAL A 47 15.97 1.37 8.46
N ARG A 48 16.80 2.39 8.16
CA ARG A 48 16.52 3.79 8.54
C ARG A 48 15.29 4.31 7.81
N TYR A 49 15.19 4.03 6.51
CA TYR A 49 14.06 4.44 5.69
C TYR A 49 12.76 3.79 6.16
N GLU A 50 12.73 2.46 6.37
CA GLU A 50 11.54 1.76 6.85
C GLU A 50 11.08 2.26 8.22
N ARG A 51 12.02 2.50 9.14
CA ARG A 51 11.69 3.11 10.44
C ARG A 51 11.12 4.51 10.28
N PHE A 52 11.69 5.32 9.40
CA PHE A 52 11.18 6.67 9.13
C PHE A 52 9.75 6.62 8.61
N VAL A 53 9.43 5.72 7.67
CA VAL A 53 8.07 5.56 7.13
C VAL A 53 7.08 5.15 8.22
N LEU A 54 7.44 4.18 9.07
CA LEU A 54 6.58 3.73 10.18
C LEU A 54 6.41 4.82 11.24
N ASP A 55 7.45 5.62 11.50
CA ASP A 55 7.40 6.73 12.44
C ASP A 55 6.52 7.87 11.93
N ASP A 56 6.59 8.19 10.63
CA ASP A 56 5.68 9.14 9.97
C ASP A 56 4.22 8.67 10.10
N GLN A 57 3.96 7.38 9.87
CA GLN A 57 2.63 6.81 10.01
C GLN A 57 2.12 6.87 11.45
N LEU A 58 2.98 6.55 12.43
CA LEU A 58 2.65 6.67 13.84
C LEU A 58 2.36 8.13 14.23
N GLN A 59 3.13 9.07 13.70
CA GLN A 59 2.93 10.49 13.95
C GLN A 59 1.55 10.94 13.45
N GLN A 60 1.15 10.56 12.23
CA GLN A 60 -0.17 10.87 11.68
C GLN A 60 -1.30 10.37 12.61
N VAL A 61 -1.20 9.13 13.09
CA VAL A 61 -2.18 8.54 14.02
C VAL A 61 -2.25 9.29 15.35
N THR A 62 -1.09 9.66 15.90
CA THR A 62 -1.05 10.42 17.15
C THR A 62 -1.62 11.82 16.99
N THR A 63 -1.40 12.47 15.85
CA THR A 63 -2.00 13.76 15.51
C THR A 63 -3.52 13.65 15.42
N GLU A 64 -4.04 12.61 14.76
CA GLU A 64 -5.49 12.36 14.71
C GLU A 64 -6.09 12.13 16.10
N LEU A 65 -5.44 11.30 16.93
CA LEU A 65 -5.84 11.05 18.32
C LEU A 65 -5.88 12.32 19.19
N ASN A 66 -4.92 13.21 18.98
CA ASN A 66 -4.82 14.49 19.70
C ASN A 66 -5.85 15.51 19.20
N ASN A 67 -6.23 15.44 17.92
CA ASN A 67 -7.27 16.29 17.32
C ASN A 67 -8.70 15.84 17.72
N LEU A 68 -8.88 14.60 18.20
CA LEU A 68 -10.17 14.15 18.70
C LEU A 68 -10.53 14.87 20.01
N PRO A 69 -11.76 15.42 20.14
CA PRO A 69 -12.19 16.08 21.37
C PRO A 69 -12.23 15.10 22.56
N PRO A 70 -11.95 15.56 23.80
CA PRO A 70 -11.97 14.71 24.97
C PRO A 70 -13.33 14.01 25.11
N ALA A 71 -13.31 12.72 25.43
CA ALA A 71 -14.52 11.91 25.50
C ALA A 71 -15.51 12.50 26.53
N GLY A 72 -16.64 13.01 26.05
CA GLY A 72 -17.78 13.42 26.88
C GLY A 72 -18.69 12.24 27.23
N GLU A 73 -19.64 12.46 28.14
CA GLU A 73 -20.55 11.46 28.70
C GLU A 73 -21.39 10.67 27.66
N ASN A 74 -21.55 11.17 26.42
CA ASN A 74 -22.36 10.54 25.37
C ASN A 74 -21.58 10.21 24.08
N ASP A 75 -20.25 10.22 24.13
CA ASP A 75 -19.44 10.18 22.91
C ASP A 75 -18.88 8.77 22.61
N GLN A 76 -19.79 7.82 22.44
CA GLN A 76 -19.50 6.40 22.20
C GLN A 76 -18.66 6.20 20.92
N LEU A 77 -18.89 7.05 19.90
CA LEU A 77 -18.13 7.05 18.65
C LEU A 77 -16.66 7.46 18.90
N ASN A 78 -16.43 8.51 19.69
CA ASN A 78 -15.07 8.98 19.97
C ASN A 78 -14.29 7.97 20.82
N GLN A 79 -14.94 7.25 21.73
CA GLN A 79 -14.31 6.14 22.45
C GLN A 79 -13.93 4.99 21.51
N PHE A 80 -14.82 4.63 20.58
CA PHE A 80 -14.55 3.61 19.57
C PHE A 80 -13.35 4.00 18.69
N LEU A 81 -13.35 5.20 18.13
CA LEU A 81 -12.25 5.70 17.28
C LEU A 81 -10.91 5.71 18.02
N ARG A 82 -10.89 6.20 19.28
CA ARG A 82 -9.69 6.16 20.12
C ARG A 82 -9.16 4.74 20.29
N SER A 83 -10.05 3.77 20.56
CA SER A 83 -9.64 2.37 20.72
C SER A 83 -9.09 1.77 19.41
N GLN A 84 -9.65 2.15 18.26
CA GLN A 84 -9.19 1.71 16.95
C GLN A 84 -7.79 2.28 16.62
N TYR A 85 -7.59 3.59 16.78
CA TYR A 85 -6.29 4.22 16.56
C TYR A 85 -5.20 3.70 17.51
N GLN A 86 -5.56 3.40 18.76
CA GLN A 86 -4.63 2.77 19.70
C GLN A 86 -4.21 1.37 19.24
N GLN A 87 -5.16 0.55 18.76
CA GLN A 87 -4.83 -0.78 18.21
C GLN A 87 -3.92 -0.67 16.99
N PHE A 88 -4.22 0.28 16.09
CA PHE A 88 -3.39 0.54 14.92
C PHE A 88 -1.97 1.00 15.30
N ALA A 89 -1.84 1.94 16.24
CA ALA A 89 -0.53 2.38 16.74
C ALA A 89 0.29 1.21 17.33
N GLN A 90 -0.35 0.30 18.07
CA GLN A 90 0.32 -0.89 18.59
C GLN A 90 0.80 -1.83 17.48
N GLN A 91 0.02 -1.98 16.40
CA GLN A 91 0.42 -2.76 15.23
C GLN A 91 1.66 -2.15 14.55
N VAL A 92 1.68 -0.84 14.33
CA VAL A 92 2.82 -0.11 13.73
C VAL A 92 4.07 -0.25 14.61
N LEU A 93 3.94 -0.16 15.94
CA LEU A 93 5.05 -0.37 16.87
C LEU A 93 5.63 -1.78 16.79
N GLN A 94 4.78 -2.80 16.65
CA GLN A 94 5.24 -4.18 16.46
C GLN A 94 5.97 -4.36 15.13
N GLN A 95 5.48 -3.76 14.05
CA GLN A 95 6.19 -3.77 12.76
C GLN A 95 7.55 -3.08 12.88
N ARG A 96 7.60 -1.91 13.53
CA ARG A 96 8.84 -1.15 13.76
C ARG A 96 9.90 -1.95 14.53
N GLY A 97 9.48 -2.83 15.43
CA GLY A 97 10.37 -3.77 16.13
C GLY A 97 10.96 -4.89 15.25
N ASN A 98 10.29 -5.22 14.14
CA ASN A 98 10.67 -6.30 13.22
C ASN A 98 11.42 -5.84 11.96
N VAL A 99 11.50 -4.53 11.71
CA VAL A 99 12.18 -3.91 10.54
C VAL A 99 13.55 -4.50 10.27
N ASN A 100 14.37 -4.76 11.31
CA ASN A 100 15.74 -5.25 11.09
C ASN A 100 15.80 -6.59 10.35
N ARG A 101 14.80 -7.46 10.52
CA ARG A 101 14.72 -8.73 9.77
C ARG A 101 14.11 -8.52 8.39
N GLN A 102 13.04 -7.71 8.33
CA GLN A 102 12.31 -7.44 7.10
C GLN A 102 13.19 -6.73 6.06
N ALA A 103 14.01 -5.78 6.48
CA ALA A 103 14.91 -5.05 5.58
C ALA A 103 15.86 -5.96 4.78
N VAL A 104 16.34 -7.07 5.35
CA VAL A 104 17.17 -8.03 4.59
C VAL A 104 16.33 -8.75 3.55
N ASP A 105 15.15 -9.23 3.94
CA ASP A 105 14.22 -9.91 3.03
C ASP A 105 13.73 -8.98 1.91
N ASP A 106 13.57 -7.69 2.20
CA ASP A 106 13.18 -6.64 1.24
C ASP A 106 14.29 -6.40 0.22
N ILE A 107 15.54 -6.19 0.66
CA ILE A 107 16.68 -6.04 -0.27
C ILE A 107 16.84 -7.29 -1.15
N ILE A 108 16.71 -8.49 -0.59
CA ILE A 108 16.78 -9.74 -1.38
C ILE A 108 15.68 -9.75 -2.45
N ARG A 109 14.45 -9.38 -2.09
CA ARG A 109 13.34 -9.34 -3.05
C ARG A 109 13.58 -8.32 -4.16
N ASP A 110 14.09 -7.14 -3.83
CA ASP A 110 14.36 -6.09 -4.80
C ASP A 110 15.41 -6.53 -5.82
N ILE A 111 16.50 -7.15 -5.37
CA ILE A 111 17.54 -7.71 -6.27
C ILE A 111 16.94 -8.76 -7.20
N LEU A 112 16.12 -9.68 -6.69
CA LEU A 112 15.49 -10.72 -7.52
C LEU A 112 14.52 -10.12 -8.55
N VAL A 113 13.80 -9.05 -8.18
CA VAL A 113 12.91 -8.34 -9.09
C VAL A 113 13.72 -7.62 -10.18
N GLU A 114 14.83 -6.99 -9.83
CA GLU A 114 15.72 -6.32 -10.79
C GLU A 114 16.36 -7.30 -11.76
N GLU A 115 16.87 -8.44 -11.27
CA GLU A 115 17.41 -9.52 -12.10
C GLU A 115 16.37 -10.05 -13.10
N GLU A 116 15.14 -10.31 -12.64
CA GLU A 116 14.07 -10.82 -13.49
C GLU A 116 13.54 -9.77 -14.46
N ALA A 117 13.48 -8.49 -14.05
CA ALA A 117 13.12 -7.38 -14.91
C ALA A 117 14.13 -7.22 -16.05
N ALA A 118 15.44 -7.23 -15.74
CA ALA A 118 16.51 -7.19 -16.72
C ALA A 118 16.44 -8.39 -17.68
N ARG A 119 16.18 -9.61 -17.16
CA ARG A 119 16.00 -10.82 -17.98
C ARG A 119 14.83 -10.71 -18.96
N ARG A 120 13.79 -9.97 -18.59
CA ARG A 120 12.61 -9.71 -19.42
C ARG A 120 12.74 -8.47 -20.31
N GLY A 121 13.86 -7.74 -20.23
CA GLY A 121 14.06 -6.50 -20.96
C GLY A 121 13.14 -5.37 -20.50
N ILE A 122 12.67 -5.40 -19.25
CA ILE A 122 11.87 -4.33 -18.65
C ILE A 122 12.84 -3.24 -18.18
N THR A 123 12.74 -2.06 -18.78
CA THR A 123 13.54 -0.88 -18.42
C THR A 123 12.63 0.27 -18.04
N VAL A 124 13.02 1.07 -17.06
CA VAL A 124 12.28 2.26 -16.63
C VAL A 124 13.06 3.50 -17.05
N SER A 125 12.38 4.44 -17.71
CA SER A 125 12.95 5.72 -18.12
C SER A 125 12.78 6.82 -17.06
N GLU A 126 13.62 7.86 -17.11
CA GLU A 126 13.55 8.99 -16.18
C GLU A 126 12.22 9.76 -16.27
N ASP A 127 11.65 9.84 -17.46
CA ASP A 127 10.34 10.48 -17.69
C ASP A 127 9.22 9.69 -17.00
N GLU A 128 9.25 8.36 -17.05
CA GLU A 128 8.29 7.50 -16.35
C GLU A 128 8.39 7.67 -14.82
N ILE A 129 9.62 7.76 -14.29
CA ILE A 129 9.84 8.02 -12.86
C ILE A 129 9.27 9.38 -12.47
N THR A 130 9.58 10.43 -13.25
CA THR A 130 9.09 11.78 -13.00
C THR A 130 7.56 11.83 -13.04
N GLN A 131 6.95 11.16 -14.02
CA GLN A 131 5.50 11.07 -14.12
C GLN A 131 4.90 10.32 -12.93
N ALA A 132 5.50 9.22 -12.50
CA ALA A 132 5.07 8.45 -11.33
C ALA A 132 5.15 9.27 -10.04
N VAL A 133 6.25 10.00 -9.80
CA VAL A 133 6.41 10.89 -8.65
C VAL A 133 5.38 12.01 -8.67
N ASN A 134 5.18 12.66 -9.82
CA ASN A 134 4.15 13.71 -9.94
C ASN A 134 2.75 13.17 -9.67
N ARG A 135 2.44 11.95 -10.14
CA ARG A 135 1.17 11.26 -9.88
C ARG A 135 1.00 10.96 -8.39
N PHE A 136 2.05 10.49 -7.72
CA PHE A 136 2.05 10.24 -6.29
C PHE A 136 1.80 11.52 -5.47
N LEU A 137 2.50 12.60 -5.80
CA LEU A 137 2.34 13.89 -5.10
C LEU A 137 0.96 14.52 -5.34
N ALA A 138 0.44 14.43 -6.57
CA ALA A 138 -0.91 14.90 -6.89
C ALA A 138 -1.97 14.15 -6.07
N GLY A 139 -1.85 12.81 -5.98
CA GLY A 139 -2.77 11.99 -5.19
C GLY A 139 -2.76 12.35 -3.71
N ARG A 140 -1.58 12.66 -3.14
CA ARG A 140 -1.44 13.10 -1.73
C ARG A 140 -2.14 14.44 -1.44
N GLN A 141 -2.36 15.26 -2.48
CA GLN A 141 -3.07 16.54 -2.40
C GLN A 141 -4.54 16.43 -2.84
N GLY A 142 -5.04 15.22 -3.11
CA GLY A 142 -6.40 14.98 -3.60
C GLY A 142 -6.62 15.39 -5.06
N GLY A 143 -5.56 15.52 -5.85
CA GLY A 143 -5.60 15.90 -7.27
C GLY A 143 -5.15 14.81 -8.22
N TYR A 144 -5.23 15.08 -9.53
CA TYR A 144 -4.77 14.21 -10.61
C TYR A 144 -3.77 14.95 -11.51
N THR A 145 -2.84 14.23 -12.13
CA THR A 145 -1.93 14.81 -13.13
C THR A 145 -2.63 14.91 -14.49
N ALA A 146 -2.23 15.88 -15.32
CA ALA A 146 -2.73 16.00 -16.69
C ALA A 146 -2.52 14.71 -17.50
N GLY A 147 -1.40 14.02 -17.27
CA GLY A 147 -1.13 12.71 -17.88
C GLY A 147 -2.16 11.64 -17.50
N ALA A 148 -2.52 11.51 -16.22
CA ALA A 148 -3.50 10.53 -15.77
C ALA A 148 -4.92 10.81 -16.32
N VAL A 149 -5.29 12.09 -16.45
CA VAL A 149 -6.57 12.48 -17.07
C VAL A 149 -6.59 12.12 -18.56
N GLN A 150 -5.47 12.33 -19.27
CA GLN A 150 -5.35 12.00 -20.69
C GLN A 150 -5.33 10.48 -20.95
N GLU A 151 -4.66 9.70 -20.10
CA GLU A 151 -4.69 8.24 -20.15
C GLU A 151 -6.14 7.72 -19.99
N THR A 152 -6.87 8.26 -19.03
CA THR A 152 -8.26 7.89 -18.77
C THR A 152 -9.19 8.27 -19.93
N SER A 153 -9.02 9.45 -20.53
CA SER A 153 -9.84 9.89 -21.67
C SER A 153 -9.55 9.06 -22.92
N THR A 154 -8.29 8.68 -23.15
CA THR A 154 -7.88 7.82 -24.27
C THR A 154 -8.43 6.41 -24.11
N ALA A 155 -8.29 5.81 -22.92
CA ALA A 155 -8.85 4.49 -22.62
C ALA A 155 -10.38 4.47 -22.77
N ALA A 156 -11.07 5.54 -22.36
CA ALA A 156 -12.51 5.66 -22.57
C ALA A 156 -12.89 5.74 -24.06
N ALA A 157 -12.12 6.47 -24.85
CA ALA A 157 -12.32 6.56 -26.30
C ALA A 157 -12.09 5.20 -26.99
N GLU A 158 -11.03 4.47 -26.62
CA GLU A 158 -10.72 3.13 -27.13
C GLU A 158 -11.78 2.09 -26.72
N ALA A 159 -12.24 2.13 -25.47
CA ALA A 159 -13.33 1.27 -25.00
C ALA A 159 -14.63 1.54 -25.76
N SER A 160 -14.95 2.82 -26.04
CA SER A 160 -16.11 3.21 -26.84
C SER A 160 -16.00 2.75 -28.30
N ALA A 161 -14.82 2.88 -28.90
CA ALA A 161 -14.54 2.37 -30.24
C ALA A 161 -14.66 0.83 -30.31
N THR A 162 -14.19 0.13 -29.28
CA THR A 162 -14.34 -1.32 -29.16
C THR A 162 -15.80 -1.72 -29.00
N ALA A 163 -16.59 -1.02 -28.17
CA ALA A 163 -18.02 -1.28 -27.99
C ALA A 163 -18.82 -1.04 -29.28
N ALA A 164 -18.44 -0.06 -30.12
CA ALA A 164 -19.09 0.19 -31.40
C ALA A 164 -18.95 -0.97 -32.40
N LEU A 165 -17.90 -1.79 -32.28
CA LEU A 165 -17.69 -3.00 -33.09
C LEU A 165 -18.59 -4.17 -32.67
N TRP A 166 -19.20 -4.11 -31.47
CA TRP A 166 -20.13 -5.11 -30.96
C TRP A 166 -21.56 -4.58 -30.95
N THR A 167 -22.19 -4.53 -32.12
CA THR A 167 -23.66 -4.37 -32.24
C THR A 167 -24.27 -5.58 -32.92
N PRO A 168 -25.05 -6.36 -32.17
CA PRO A 168 -26.46 -6.45 -32.55
C PRO A 168 -27.33 -5.99 -31.39
N THR A 169 -27.90 -4.80 -31.48
CA THR A 169 -29.13 -4.53 -30.72
C THR A 169 -30.18 -5.49 -31.26
N PRO A 170 -30.69 -6.48 -30.48
CA PRO A 170 -31.82 -7.26 -30.95
C PRO A 170 -32.99 -6.30 -31.13
N THR A 171 -33.43 -6.11 -32.37
CA THR A 171 -34.69 -5.42 -32.64
C THR A 171 -35.78 -6.25 -31.97
N LEU A 172 -36.35 -5.73 -30.88
CA LEU A 172 -37.52 -6.32 -30.26
C LEU A 172 -38.69 -6.18 -31.24
N THR A 173 -38.97 -7.24 -31.99
CA THR A 173 -40.20 -7.35 -32.76
C THR A 173 -41.37 -7.34 -31.77
N PRO A 174 -42.39 -6.48 -31.93
CA PRO A 174 -43.52 -6.46 -31.01
C PRO A 174 -44.19 -7.83 -30.96
N SER A 175 -44.27 -8.39 -29.75
CA SER A 175 -44.93 -9.68 -29.44
C SER A 175 -46.43 -9.60 -29.73
N PRO A 176 -47.09 -10.70 -30.13
CA PRO A 176 -48.53 -10.73 -30.33
C PRO A 176 -49.28 -10.28 -29.06
N THR A 177 -50.30 -9.43 -29.25
CA THR A 177 -51.22 -8.95 -28.22
C THR A 177 -51.79 -10.12 -27.42
N LEU A 178 -51.64 -10.08 -26.09
CA LEU A 178 -52.21 -11.07 -25.18
C LEU A 178 -53.74 -10.97 -25.19
N THR A 179 -54.41 -12.02 -25.68
CA THR A 179 -55.86 -12.20 -25.48
C THR A 179 -56.11 -12.60 -24.03
N ALA A 180 -56.95 -11.85 -23.33
CA ALA A 180 -57.31 -12.12 -21.94
C ALA A 180 -57.91 -13.54 -21.79
N THR A 181 -57.28 -14.39 -20.99
CA THR A 181 -57.85 -15.66 -20.54
C THR A 181 -58.97 -15.38 -19.53
N ASN A 182 -60.13 -15.98 -19.77
CA ASN A 182 -61.33 -15.85 -18.96
C ASN A 182 -61.06 -16.12 -17.45
N GLN A 183 -61.65 -15.25 -16.63
CA GLN A 183 -61.60 -15.29 -15.17
C GLN A 183 -62.18 -16.61 -14.65
N LEU A 184 -61.40 -17.34 -13.85
CA LEU A 184 -61.88 -18.50 -13.11
C LEU A 184 -62.79 -18.04 -11.97
N THR A 185 -64.04 -18.48 -11.98
CA THR A 185 -64.98 -18.32 -10.87
C THR A 185 -64.50 -19.16 -9.68
N PRO A 186 -64.36 -18.61 -8.46
CA PRO A 186 -63.95 -19.38 -7.30
C PRO A 186 -65.00 -20.44 -6.93
N THR A 187 -64.57 -21.69 -6.86
CA THR A 187 -65.33 -22.81 -6.28
C THR A 187 -65.42 -22.61 -4.76
N ALA A 188 -66.63 -22.69 -4.20
CA ALA A 188 -66.87 -22.54 -2.77
C ALA A 188 -66.11 -23.60 -1.94
N THR A 189 -65.34 -23.15 -0.95
CA THR A 189 -64.63 -23.99 0.01
C THR A 189 -65.62 -24.71 0.94
N PRO A 190 -65.61 -26.05 1.05
CA PRO A 190 -66.40 -26.77 2.04
C PRO A 190 -65.82 -26.61 3.46
N ALA A 191 -66.72 -26.64 4.45
CA ALA A 191 -66.50 -26.30 5.86
C ALA A 191 -65.52 -27.23 6.62
N ASN A 192 -64.82 -26.65 7.60
CA ASN A 192 -63.86 -27.30 8.49
C ASN A 192 -64.44 -28.50 9.26
N THR A 193 -63.71 -29.61 9.29
CA THR A 193 -63.92 -30.72 10.25
C THR A 193 -62.85 -30.62 11.35
N PRO A 194 -63.21 -30.64 12.65
CA PRO A 194 -62.25 -30.48 13.75
C PRO A 194 -61.46 -31.78 14.02
N VAL A 195 -60.20 -31.65 14.40
CA VAL A 195 -59.30 -32.76 14.79
C VAL A 195 -58.88 -32.59 16.28
N PRO A 196 -58.86 -33.67 17.08
CA PRO A 196 -58.89 -33.65 18.56
C PRO A 196 -57.55 -33.35 19.29
N PRO A 197 -57.57 -33.11 20.63
CA PRO A 197 -56.46 -32.52 21.39
C PRO A 197 -55.27 -33.47 21.66
N PRO A 198 -54.07 -32.91 21.92
CA PRO A 198 -52.83 -33.67 22.11
C PRO A 198 -52.71 -34.35 23.49
N THR A 199 -51.95 -35.45 23.53
CA THR A 199 -51.54 -36.21 24.73
C THR A 199 -50.30 -35.60 25.37
#